data_AF-A0A941D750-F1
#
_entry.id   AF-A0A941D750-F1
#
_cell.length_a   1.000
_cell.length_b   1.000
_cell.length_c   1.000
_cell.angle_alpha   90.00
_cell.angle_beta   90.00
_cell.angle_gamma   90.00
#
_symmetry.space_group_name_H-M   'P 1'
#
loop_
_entity.id
_entity.type
_entity.pdbx_description
1 polymer ?
#
loop_
_entity_poly.entity_id
_entity_poly.type
_entity_poly.pdbx_seq_one_letter_code
_entity_poly.pdbx_strand_id
1 'polypeptide(L)'
;MVPLILLALTAVALVAAVLAVAGGRLRVDGLADAVTTTPDHGLADHPDAADVPAVRFDTAARGYRPAEVDEHLEHLRTALAEREAEVARLRGEGR
;
A
#
# COMPACT_ATOMS: atom_id res chain seq x y z
N MET A 1 -3.21 -5.53 50.15
CA MET A 1 -3.79 -6.81 49.68
C MET A 1 -4.57 -6.64 48.39
N VAL A 2 -5.65 -5.85 48.39
CA VAL A 2 -6.47 -5.56 47.18
C VAL A 2 -5.66 -5.11 45.95
N PRO A 3 -4.70 -4.17 46.02
CA PRO A 3 -3.96 -3.74 44.82
C PRO A 3 -3.05 -4.85 44.25
N LEU A 4 -2.48 -5.70 45.11
CA LEU A 4 -1.66 -6.83 44.68
C LEU A 4 -2.50 -7.90 43.96
N ILE A 5 -3.72 -8.13 44.45
CA ILE A 5 -4.67 -9.07 43.85
C ILE A 5 -5.13 -8.56 42.48
N LEU A 6 -5.44 -7.27 42.35
CA LEU A 6 -5.80 -6.67 41.07
C LEU A 6 -4.64 -6.76 40.07
N LEU A 7 -3.42 -6.42 40.48
CA LEU A 7 -2.23 -6.55 39.63
C LEU A 7 -2.03 -8.00 39.15
N ALA A 8 -2.13 -8.97 40.06
CA ALA A 8 -1.98 -10.39 39.74
C ALA A 8 -3.08 -10.86 38.77
N LEU A 9 -4.33 -10.46 38.98
CA LEU A 9 -5.44 -10.77 38.06
C LEU A 9 -5.21 -10.18 36.68
N THR A 10 -4.79 -8.92 36.59
CA THR A 10 -4.48 -8.26 35.32
C THR A 10 -3.32 -8.95 34.60
N ALA A 11 -2.25 -9.31 35.31
CA ALA A 11 -1.11 -10.01 34.73
C ALA A 11 -1.52 -11.38 34.17
N VAL A 12 -2.30 -12.15 34.92
CA VAL A 12 -2.82 -13.46 34.46
C VAL A 12 -3.73 -13.29 33.25
N ALA A 13 -4.61 -12.28 33.25
CA ALA A 13 -5.49 -12.00 32.11
C ALA A 13 -4.69 -11.64 30.85
N LEU A 14 -3.63 -10.83 30.97
CA LEU A 14 -2.74 -10.50 29.86
C LEU A 14 -2.03 -11.73 29.30
N VAL A 15 -1.47 -12.58 30.16
CA VAL A 15 -0.80 -13.82 29.74
C VAL A 15 -1.78 -14.75 29.02
N ALA A 16 -2.99 -14.93 29.56
CA ALA A 16 -4.02 -15.75 28.93
C ALA A 16 -4.45 -15.20 27.57
N ALA A 17 -4.58 -13.88 27.44
CA ALA A 17 -4.90 -13.22 26.17
C ALA A 17 -3.81 -13.45 25.13
N VAL A 18 -2.53 -13.25 25.47
CA VAL A 18 -1.39 -13.50 24.57
C VAL A 18 -1.34 -14.95 24.12
N LEU A 19 -1.52 -15.91 25.03
CA LEU A 19 -1.56 -17.33 24.69
C LEU A 19 -2.73 -17.69 23.77
N ALA A 20 -3.89 -17.08 23.97
CA ALA A 20 -5.06 -17.31 23.13
C ALA A 20 -4.91 -16.72 21.72
N VAL A 21 -4.21 -15.58 21.58
CA VAL A 21 -3.85 -15.00 20.26
C VAL A 21 -2.80 -15.86 19.56
N ALA A 22 -1.71 -16.21 20.25
CA ALA A 22 -0.63 -17.03 19.68
C ALA A 22 -1.10 -18.45 19.30
N GLY A 23 -2.01 -19.03 20.07
CA GLY A 23 -2.61 -20.34 19.77
C GLY A 23 -3.73 -20.31 18.72
N GLY A 24 -4.00 -19.17 18.10
CA GLY A 24 -5.05 -19.02 17.08
C GLY A 24 -6.48 -19.23 17.58
N ARG A 25 -6.69 -19.27 18.92
CA ARG A 25 -8.03 -19.41 19.53
C ARG A 25 -8.82 -18.10 19.47
N LEU A 26 -8.11 -16.98 19.44
CA LEU A 26 -8.66 -15.68 19.06
C LEU A 26 -8.37 -15.48 17.58
N ARG A 27 -9.42 -15.38 16.77
CA ARG A 27 -9.32 -14.87 15.39
C ARG A 27 -9.05 -13.38 15.47
N VAL A 28 -7.80 -13.03 15.68
CA VAL A 28 -7.31 -11.70 15.37
C VAL A 28 -7.16 -11.68 13.87
N ASP A 29 -7.86 -10.78 13.19
CA ASP A 29 -7.66 -10.57 11.76
C ASP A 29 -6.16 -10.42 11.51
N GLY A 30 -5.66 -11.14 10.50
CA GLY A 30 -4.23 -11.19 10.22
C GLY A 30 -3.64 -9.79 10.16
N LEU A 31 -2.47 -9.60 10.77
CA LEU A 31 -1.73 -8.36 10.64
C LEU A 31 -1.63 -8.02 9.14
N ALA A 32 -1.92 -6.77 8.79
CA ALA A 32 -1.72 -6.30 7.42
C ALA A 32 -0.27 -6.58 6.97
N ASP A 33 -0.10 -6.81 5.67
CA ASP A 33 1.20 -7.10 5.09
C ASP A 33 2.25 -6.06 5.52
N ALA A 34 3.48 -6.54 5.75
CA ALA A 34 4.58 -5.68 6.18
C ALA A 34 4.86 -4.63 5.09
N VAL A 35 4.69 -3.35 5.43
CA VAL A 35 5.02 -2.23 4.53
C VAL A 35 6.55 -2.09 4.49
N THR A 36 7.16 -2.46 3.36
CA THR A 36 8.60 -2.31 3.15
C THR A 36 8.95 -0.83 2.99
N THR A 37 9.94 -0.32 3.74
CA THR A 37 10.46 1.06 3.61
C THR A 37 11.45 1.22 2.44
N THR A 38 11.34 0.38 1.41
CA THR A 38 12.23 0.46 0.26
C THR A 38 11.86 1.69 -0.55
N PRO A 39 12.81 2.61 -0.81
CA PRO A 39 12.56 3.77 -1.67
C PRO A 39 12.09 3.29 -3.04
N ASP A 40 10.95 3.83 -3.50
CA ASP A 40 10.44 3.47 -4.82
C ASP A 40 11.45 3.87 -5.90
N HIS A 41 11.72 2.95 -6.83
CA HIS A 41 12.63 3.20 -7.95
C HIS A 41 11.99 4.07 -9.03
N GLY A 42 10.71 4.41 -8.87
CA GLY A 42 9.96 5.24 -9.80
C GLY A 42 9.64 4.50 -11.09
N LEU A 43 9.26 5.27 -12.12
CA LEU A 43 8.97 4.74 -13.44
C LEU A 43 10.26 4.36 -14.19
N ALA A 44 10.16 3.37 -15.08
CA ALA A 44 11.20 3.05 -16.05
C ALA A 44 11.45 4.23 -17.00
N ASP A 45 12.59 4.24 -17.72
CA ASP A 45 12.95 5.30 -18.67
C ASP A 45 11.90 5.52 -19.77
N HIS A 46 11.17 4.47 -20.14
CA HIS A 46 10.03 4.50 -21.05
C HIS A 46 8.89 3.72 -20.40
N PRO A 47 8.06 4.38 -19.57
CA PRO A 47 6.95 3.73 -18.91
C PRO A 47 5.76 3.59 -19.84
N ASP A 48 5.04 2.48 -19.70
CA ASP A 48 3.73 2.30 -20.31
C ASP A 48 2.63 2.80 -19.37
N ALA A 49 1.41 3.00 -19.88
CA ALA A 49 0.25 3.41 -19.10
C ALA A 49 -0.07 2.44 -17.94
N ALA A 50 0.31 1.17 -18.08
CA ALA A 50 0.16 0.16 -17.04
C ALA A 50 1.12 0.35 -15.85
N ASP A 51 2.22 1.09 -16.01
CA ASP A 51 3.22 1.30 -14.98
C ASP A 51 2.88 2.46 -14.04
N VAL A 52 2.05 3.41 -14.50
CA VAL A 52 1.66 4.61 -13.73
C VAL A 52 1.06 4.28 -12.36
N PRO A 53 0.15 3.29 -12.19
CA PRO A 53 -0.42 2.93 -10.89
C PRO A 53 0.58 2.28 -9.93
N ALA A 54 1.74 1.82 -10.40
CA ALA A 54 2.76 1.19 -9.57
C ALA A 54 3.60 2.21 -8.80
N VAL A 55 3.62 3.47 -9.23
CA VAL A 55 4.45 4.54 -8.64
C VAL A 55 3.98 4.89 -7.23
N ARG A 56 4.94 5.04 -6.32
CA ARG A 56 4.75 5.44 -4.94
C ARG A 56 5.62 6.66 -4.63
N PHE A 57 5.00 7.70 -4.10
CA PHE A 57 5.69 8.92 -3.70
C PHE A 57 5.87 8.94 -2.18
N ASP A 58 7.07 9.34 -1.75
CA ASP A 58 7.31 9.66 -0.34
C ASP A 58 6.55 10.92 0.07
N THR A 59 6.09 10.95 1.31
CA THR A 59 5.41 12.12 1.87
C THR A 59 6.41 13.06 2.53
N ALA A 60 6.24 14.37 2.31
CA ALA A 60 7.06 15.41 2.91
C ALA A 60 6.21 16.38 3.73
N ALA A 61 6.80 17.04 4.73
CA ALA A 61 6.11 18.01 5.60
C ALA A 61 5.44 19.16 4.83
N ARG A 62 5.91 19.44 3.61
CA ARG A 62 5.19 20.21 2.59
C ARG A 62 5.28 19.47 1.26
N GLY A 63 4.15 19.32 0.59
CA GLY A 63 4.06 18.66 -0.71
C GLY A 63 2.75 18.99 -1.41
N TYR A 64 2.59 18.48 -2.63
CA TYR A 64 1.32 18.53 -3.35
C TYR A 64 0.24 17.74 -2.59
N ARG A 65 -1.03 18.05 -2.86
CA ARG A 65 -2.14 17.29 -2.28
C ARG A 65 -2.19 15.90 -2.93
N PRO A 66 -2.13 14.80 -2.15
CA PRO A 66 -2.12 13.44 -2.72
C PRO A 66 -3.30 13.19 -3.66
N ALA A 67 -4.51 13.56 -3.26
CA ALA A 67 -5.71 13.37 -4.08
C ALA A 67 -5.67 14.14 -5.42
N GLU A 68 -5.06 15.32 -5.43
CA GLU A 68 -4.90 16.10 -6.66
C GLU A 68 -3.86 15.47 -7.58
N VAL A 69 -2.74 14.99 -7.03
CA VAL A 69 -1.73 14.24 -7.78
C VAL A 69 -2.34 12.97 -8.38
N ASP A 70 -3.14 12.22 -7.61
CA ASP A 70 -3.80 11.00 -8.07
C ASP A 70 -4.75 11.28 -9.24
N GLU A 71 -5.55 12.36 -9.18
CA GLU A 71 -6.45 12.76 -10.26
C GLU A 71 -5.67 13.12 -11.55
N HIS A 72 -4.57 13.86 -11.41
CA HIS A 72 -3.75 14.24 -12.56
C HIS A 72 -3.04 13.03 -13.18
N LEU A 73 -2.54 12.10 -12.35
CA LEU A 73 -1.92 10.87 -12.82
C LEU A 73 -2.92 9.96 -13.54
N GLU A 74 -4.16 9.91 -13.10
CA GLU A 74 -5.22 9.15 -13.77
C GLU A 74 -5.55 9.73 -15.17
N HIS A 75 -5.62 11.06 -15.28
CA HIS A 75 -5.78 11.72 -16.58
C HIS A 75 -4.59 11.45 -17.51
N LEU A 76 -3.36 11.53 -17.00
CA LEU A 76 -2.16 11.25 -17.79
C LEU A 76 -2.08 9.78 -18.23
N ARG A 77 -2.43 8.85 -17.34
CA ARG A 77 -2.51 7.41 -17.64
C ARG A 77 -3.47 7.13 -18.79
N THR A 78 -4.64 7.74 -18.76
CA THR A 78 -5.65 7.59 -19.81
C THR A 78 -5.12 8.11 -21.15
N ALA A 79 -4.55 9.32 -21.16
CA ALA A 79 -3.97 9.89 -22.37
C ALA A 79 -2.81 9.05 -22.93
N LEU A 80 -1.98 8.48 -22.05
CA LEU A 80 -0.88 7.61 -22.46
C LEU A 80 -1.40 6.31 -23.10
N ALA A 81 -2.41 5.67 -22.49
CA ALA A 81 -3.03 4.46 -23.03
C ALA A 81 -3.65 4.69 -24.43
N GLU A 82 -4.29 5.85 -24.64
CA GLU A 82 -4.81 6.22 -25.96
C GLU A 82 -3.69 6.35 -27.01
N ARG A 83 -2.54 6.92 -26.65
CA ARG A 83 -1.39 7.04 -27.54
C ARG A 83 -0.72 5.69 -27.82
N GLU A 84 -0.63 4.82 -26.82
CA GLU A 84 -0.13 3.45 -27.00
C GLU A 84 -1.03 2.66 -27.96
N ALA A 85 -2.35 2.76 -27.80
CA ALA A 85 -3.31 2.12 -28.69
C ALA A 85 -3.18 2.63 -30.13
N GLU A 86 -3.02 3.96 -30.31
CA GLU A 86 -2.83 4.57 -31.62
C GLU A 86 -1.51 4.13 -32.28
N VAL A 87 -0.42 4.10 -31.51
CA VAL A 87 0.88 3.63 -32.01
C VAL A 87 0.83 2.15 -32.38
N ALA A 88 0.14 1.31 -31.58
CA ALA A 88 -0.05 -0.09 -31.88
C ALA A 88 -0.84 -0.30 -33.18
N ARG A 89 -1.90 0.50 -33.39
CA ARG A 89 -2.69 0.51 -34.63
C ARG A 89 -1.84 0.86 -35.84
N LEU A 90 -1.10 1.97 -35.79
CA LEU A 90 -0.24 2.43 -36.89
C LEU A 90 0.89 1.45 -37.22
N ARG A 91 1.49 0.81 -36.21
CA ARG A 91 2.49 -0.24 -36.42
C ARG A 91 1.91 -1.52 -37.03
N GLY A 92 0.63 -1.82 -36.74
CA GLY A 92 -0.08 -2.95 -37.33
C GLY A 92 -0.46 -2.72 -38.80
N GLU A 93 -0.81 -1.49 -39.18
CA GLU A 93 -1.14 -1.11 -40.57
C GLU A 93 0.09 -1.08 -41.50
N GLY A 94 1.29 -0.90 -40.94
CA GLY A 94 2.55 -0.84 -41.70
C GLY A 94 3.25 -2.18 -41.98
N ARG A 95 2.65 -3.32 -41.61
CA ARG A 95 3.16 -4.67 -41.86
C ARG A 95 2.30 -5.40 -42.89
#